data_AF-A0A945E2E4-F1
#
_entry.id   AF-A0A945E2E4-F1
#
_cell.length_a   1.000
_cell.length_b   1.000
_cell.length_c   1.000
_cell.angle_alpha   90.00
_cell.angle_beta   90.00
_cell.angle_gamma   90.00
#
_symmetry.space_group_name_H-M   'P 1'
#
loop_
_entity.id
_entity.type
_entity.pdbx_description
1 polymer ?
#
loop_
_entity_poly.entity_id
_entity_poly.type
_entity_poly.pdbx_seq_one_letter_code
_entity_poly.pdbx_strand_id
1 'polypeptide(L)'
;MKNKDLFKIDDLELIDILYYPNLDFKISEQTVFVTLKVKTTFNKRNNQYLYQGQPLLVGDHHIFKIGSTVIPGVIHNINTSFFEPKTQKILVEGTLENEDNEEIERDAEVRFVGVKNYFIDGVNSGSIIKNNKGKVIAEIIRIDKSAGYKEFIYNNSLIKIIDPERKQANILLELDVSKVNNHYFYRREDKIVLGKKIPLSFDNFNIYFKIEKILD
;
A
#
# COMPACT_ATOMS: atom_id res chain seq x y z
N MET A 1 25.01 1.42 -5.82
CA MET A 1 26.06 0.55 -5.23
C MET A 1 26.32 -0.59 -6.21
N LYS A 2 27.58 -1.00 -6.42
CA LYS A 2 27.95 -1.98 -7.46
C LYS A 2 28.77 -3.12 -6.87
N ASN A 3 28.55 -4.32 -7.37
CA ASN A 3 29.43 -5.46 -7.16
C ASN A 3 30.08 -5.83 -8.49
N LYS A 4 31.33 -6.29 -8.44
CA LYS A 4 32.11 -6.66 -9.62
C LYS A 4 32.49 -8.12 -9.55
N ASP A 5 32.32 -8.84 -10.65
CA ASP A 5 32.83 -10.20 -10.79
C ASP A 5 34.37 -10.23 -10.81
N LEU A 6 34.93 -11.44 -10.84
CA LEU A 6 36.39 -11.69 -10.93
C LEU A 6 37.06 -10.99 -12.13
N PHE A 7 36.28 -10.57 -13.12
CA PHE A 7 36.72 -9.86 -14.33
C PHE A 7 36.48 -8.35 -14.29
N LYS A 8 36.11 -7.80 -13.12
CA LYS A 8 35.78 -6.38 -12.90
C LYS A 8 34.55 -5.89 -13.66
N ILE A 9 33.68 -6.80 -14.12
CA ILE A 9 32.41 -6.47 -14.76
C ILE A 9 31.34 -6.38 -13.67
N ASP A 10 30.48 -5.37 -13.72
CA ASP A 10 29.39 -5.23 -12.77
C ASP A 10 28.44 -6.44 -12.90
N ASP A 11 28.38 -7.31 -11.88
CA ASP A 11 27.50 -8.49 -11.85
C ASP A 11 26.17 -8.19 -11.17
N LEU A 12 26.16 -7.18 -10.30
CA LEU A 12 24.99 -6.70 -9.59
C LEU A 12 25.11 -5.19 -9.32
N GLU A 13 24.07 -4.45 -9.70
CA GLU A 13 24.02 -3.00 -9.51
C GLU A 13 22.68 -2.62 -8.87
N LEU A 14 22.76 -1.92 -7.73
CA LEU A 14 21.59 -1.28 -7.12
C LEU A 14 21.24 -0.04 -7.94
N ILE A 15 20.06 -0.07 -8.58
CA ILE A 15 19.54 1.00 -9.42
C ILE A 15 18.67 1.95 -8.60
N ASP A 16 17.74 1.41 -7.82
CA ASP A 16 16.76 2.21 -7.11
C ASP A 16 16.30 1.60 -5.79
N ILE A 17 15.93 2.47 -4.87
CA ILE A 17 15.28 2.14 -3.61
C ILE A 17 14.02 3.00 -3.48
N LEU A 18 12.88 2.33 -3.35
CA LEU A 18 11.58 2.95 -3.14
C LEU A 18 10.95 2.41 -1.86
N TYR A 19 10.47 3.30 -1.00
CA TYR A 19 9.66 2.92 0.15
C TYR A 19 8.56 3.96 0.38
N TYR A 20 7.52 3.52 1.07
CA TYR A 20 6.34 4.32 1.39
C TYR A 20 6.26 4.49 2.91
N PRO A 21 5.65 5.57 3.42
CA PRO A 21 5.49 5.77 4.85
C PRO A 21 4.83 4.57 5.53
N ASN A 22 5.35 4.20 6.69
CA ASN A 22 4.84 3.05 7.44
C ASN A 22 3.51 3.38 8.13
N LEU A 23 2.68 2.35 8.29
CA LEU A 23 1.35 2.42 8.88
C LEU A 23 1.34 2.36 10.39
N ASP A 24 2.38 1.80 10.98
CA ASP A 24 2.43 1.62 12.41
C ASP A 24 3.73 2.20 12.96
N PHE A 25 3.60 3.26 13.76
CA PHE A 25 4.71 3.85 14.51
C PHE A 25 5.30 2.87 15.53
N LYS A 26 4.61 1.76 15.82
CA LYS A 26 5.07 0.70 16.73
C LYS A 26 5.82 -0.43 16.02
N ILE A 27 5.64 -0.61 14.72
CA ILE A 27 6.34 -1.64 13.94
C ILE A 27 7.55 -0.98 13.27
N SER A 28 8.75 -1.38 13.70
CA SER A 28 10.02 -0.87 13.14
C SER A 28 10.35 -1.42 11.74
N GLU A 29 9.50 -2.28 11.19
CA GLU A 29 9.73 -2.94 9.91
C GLU A 29 9.15 -2.11 8.76
N GLN A 30 10.05 -1.61 7.91
CA GLN A 30 9.72 -0.85 6.72
C GLN A 30 9.83 -1.75 5.49
N THR A 31 8.74 -1.92 4.74
CA THR A 31 8.82 -2.56 3.42
C THR A 31 9.57 -1.67 2.45
N VAL A 32 10.61 -2.22 1.82
CA VAL A 32 11.46 -1.52 0.85
C VAL A 32 11.46 -2.27 -0.48
N PHE A 33 11.17 -1.56 -1.57
CA PHE A 33 11.25 -2.06 -2.92
C PHE A 33 12.61 -1.70 -3.52
N VAL A 34 13.38 -2.73 -3.85
CA VAL A 34 14.73 -2.58 -4.41
C VAL A 34 14.73 -2.96 -5.88
N THR A 35 15.24 -2.07 -6.73
CA THR A 35 15.46 -2.38 -8.15
C THR A 35 16.94 -2.70 -8.36
N LEU A 36 17.20 -3.93 -8.80
CA LEU A 36 18.55 -4.43 -9.07
C LEU A 36 18.70 -4.70 -10.56
N LYS A 37 19.84 -4.29 -11.12
CA LYS A 37 20.32 -4.77 -12.41
C LYS A 37 21.27 -5.93 -12.16
N VAL A 38 20.87 -7.11 -12.62
CA VAL A 38 21.55 -8.38 -12.34
C VAL A 38 22.12 -8.92 -13.65
N LYS A 39 23.40 -9.29 -13.64
CA LYS A 39 24.02 -10.05 -14.74
C LYS A 39 23.63 -11.52 -14.58
N THR A 40 22.91 -12.03 -15.56
CA THR A 40 22.37 -13.40 -15.53
C THR A 40 22.83 -14.22 -16.71
N THR A 41 22.79 -15.55 -16.57
CA THR A 41 22.81 -16.46 -17.72
C THR A 41 21.39 -16.89 -18.06
N PHE A 42 21.07 -17.03 -19.34
CA PHE A 42 19.74 -17.45 -19.78
C PHE A 42 19.76 -18.92 -20.21
N ASN A 43 19.00 -19.76 -19.52
CA ASN A 43 18.83 -21.16 -19.86
C ASN A 43 17.69 -21.31 -20.87
N LYS A 44 18.06 -21.54 -22.14
CA LYS A 44 17.13 -21.71 -23.26
C LYS A 44 16.21 -22.95 -23.13
N ARG A 45 16.66 -24.01 -22.44
CA ARG A 45 15.86 -25.23 -22.27
C ARG A 45 14.64 -25.00 -21.38
N ASN A 46 14.81 -24.15 -20.36
CA ASN A 46 13.81 -23.90 -19.33
C ASN A 46 13.15 -22.53 -19.48
N ASN A 47 13.63 -21.69 -20.40
CA ASN A 47 13.25 -20.28 -20.56
C ASN A 47 13.40 -19.47 -19.26
N GLN A 48 14.53 -19.65 -18.55
CA GLN A 48 14.76 -19.08 -17.21
C GLN A 48 16.08 -18.33 -17.13
N TYR A 49 16.08 -17.23 -16.37
CA TYR A 49 17.30 -16.52 -15.98
C TYR A 49 17.91 -17.15 -14.74
N LEU A 50 19.23 -17.26 -14.72
CA LEU A 50 20.01 -17.79 -13.62
C LEU A 50 20.96 -16.70 -13.10
N TYR A 51 21.03 -16.56 -11.79
CA TYR A 51 22.04 -15.77 -11.09
C TYR A 51 22.82 -16.70 -10.15
N GLN A 52 24.14 -16.72 -10.29
CA GLN A 52 25.02 -17.59 -9.50
C GLN A 52 24.59 -19.08 -9.51
N GLY A 53 24.04 -19.55 -10.64
CA GLY A 53 23.57 -20.93 -10.81
C GLY A 53 22.17 -21.23 -10.28
N GLN A 54 21.52 -20.26 -9.63
CA GLN A 54 20.15 -20.41 -9.11
C GLN A 54 19.13 -19.72 -10.04
N PRO A 55 17.93 -20.29 -10.24
CA PRO A 55 16.88 -19.66 -11.03
C PRO A 55 16.35 -18.41 -10.34
N LEU A 56 16.10 -17.37 -11.15
CA LEU A 56 15.37 -16.19 -10.74
C LEU A 56 13.91 -16.39 -11.15
N LEU A 57 13.02 -16.61 -10.18
CA LEU A 57 11.59 -16.75 -10.41
C LEU A 57 10.82 -15.68 -9.63
N VAL A 58 9.76 -15.16 -10.23
CA VAL A 58 8.85 -14.24 -9.55
C VAL A 58 8.11 -15.00 -8.44
N GLY A 59 8.12 -14.45 -7.22
CA GLY A 59 7.58 -15.07 -6.01
C GLY A 59 8.62 -15.81 -5.17
N ASP A 60 9.82 -16.07 -5.70
CA ASP A 60 10.86 -16.76 -4.94
C ASP A 60 11.59 -15.83 -3.98
N HIS A 61 11.93 -16.37 -2.81
CA HIS A 61 12.87 -15.74 -1.88
C HIS A 61 14.29 -15.87 -2.42
N HIS A 62 14.98 -14.74 -2.53
CA HIS A 62 16.36 -14.70 -3.00
C HIS A 62 17.19 -13.75 -2.13
N ILE A 63 18.49 -14.03 -2.06
CA ILE A 63 19.44 -13.21 -1.30
C ILE A 63 20.43 -12.61 -2.30
N PHE A 64 20.40 -11.29 -2.43
CA PHE A 64 21.34 -10.56 -3.25
C PHE A 64 22.45 -9.97 -2.37
N LYS A 65 23.71 -10.18 -2.75
CA LYS A 65 24.87 -9.63 -2.03
C LYS A 65 25.58 -8.58 -2.88
N ILE A 66 25.62 -7.34 -2.39
CA ILE A 66 26.31 -6.21 -3.03
C ILE A 66 27.38 -5.70 -2.08
N GLY A 67 28.66 -5.97 -2.36
CA GLY A 67 29.74 -5.65 -1.43
C GLY A 67 29.56 -6.37 -0.09
N SER A 68 29.49 -5.60 1.01
CA SER A 68 29.21 -6.10 2.36
C SER A 68 27.72 -6.16 2.71
N THR A 69 26.84 -5.63 1.85
CA THR A 69 25.40 -5.58 2.11
C THR A 69 24.70 -6.81 1.58
N VAL A 70 23.81 -7.37 2.40
CA VAL A 70 22.95 -8.51 2.06
C VAL A 70 21.52 -8.00 1.97
N ILE A 71 20.85 -8.29 0.86
CA ILE A 71 19.48 -7.89 0.56
C ILE A 71 18.64 -9.17 0.39
N PRO A 72 18.09 -9.71 1.49
CA PRO A 72 17.11 -10.79 1.41
C PRO A 72 15.76 -10.20 0.97
N GLY A 73 15.03 -10.91 0.11
CA GLY A 73 13.70 -10.47 -0.29
C GLY A 73 13.01 -11.42 -1.26
N VAL A 74 11.79 -11.08 -1.64
CA VAL A 74 11.01 -11.80 -2.65
C VAL A 74 11.17 -11.11 -4.01
N ILE A 75 11.40 -11.88 -5.06
CA ILE A 75 11.46 -11.35 -6.42
C ILE A 75 10.04 -11.00 -6.88
N HIS A 76 9.74 -9.70 -6.99
CA HIS A 76 8.42 -9.24 -7.42
C HIS A 76 8.25 -9.18 -8.94
N ASN A 77 9.33 -8.89 -9.68
CA ASN A 77 9.30 -8.81 -11.14
C ASN A 77 10.70 -9.01 -11.73
N ILE A 78 10.77 -9.59 -12.93
CA ILE A 78 11.99 -9.75 -13.72
C ILE A 78 11.72 -9.18 -15.10
N ASN A 79 12.40 -8.07 -15.44
CA ASN A 79 12.28 -7.44 -16.75
C ASN A 79 13.63 -7.39 -17.45
N THR A 80 13.61 -7.68 -18.76
CA THR A 80 14.79 -7.62 -19.64
C THR A 80 15.02 -6.24 -20.25
N SER A 81 14.03 -5.36 -20.11
CA SER A 81 14.10 -3.93 -20.42
C SER A 81 13.79 -3.14 -19.15
N PHE A 82 14.32 -1.91 -19.04
CA PHE A 82 13.97 -1.02 -17.95
C PHE A 82 12.46 -0.74 -18.00
N PHE A 83 11.70 -1.45 -17.18
CA PHE A 83 10.27 -1.25 -17.03
C PHE A 83 10.06 -0.39 -15.81
N GLU A 84 9.85 0.91 -16.04
CA GLU A 84 9.15 1.71 -15.04
C GLU A 84 7.66 1.42 -15.20
N PRO A 85 6.97 0.93 -14.14
CA PRO A 85 5.52 0.77 -14.20
C PRO A 85 4.91 2.10 -14.60
N LYS A 86 4.11 2.12 -15.67
CA LYS A 86 3.33 3.31 -16.01
C LYS A 86 2.44 3.62 -14.81
N THR A 87 2.66 4.78 -14.23
CA THR A 87 1.85 5.31 -13.15
C THR A 87 0.82 6.27 -13.74
N GLN A 88 -0.38 6.25 -13.19
CA GLN A 88 -1.43 7.18 -13.54
C GLN A 88 -2.19 7.59 -12.29
N LYS A 89 -2.80 8.76 -12.33
CA LYS A 89 -3.68 9.25 -11.28
C LYS A 89 -5.09 8.72 -11.54
N ILE A 90 -5.73 8.19 -10.50
CA ILE A 90 -7.15 7.84 -10.51
C ILE A 90 -7.83 8.49 -9.33
N LEU A 91 -9.13 8.74 -9.44
CA LEU A 91 -9.95 9.22 -8.34
C LEU A 91 -10.70 8.04 -7.72
N VAL A 92 -10.75 7.97 -6.40
CA VAL A 92 -11.51 6.96 -5.67
C VAL A 92 -12.36 7.64 -4.59
N GLU A 93 -13.62 7.21 -4.48
CA GLU A 93 -14.52 7.64 -3.41
C GLU A 93 -14.70 6.50 -2.41
N GLY A 94 -14.83 6.86 -1.15
CA GLY A 94 -14.97 5.88 -0.09
C GLY A 94 -15.06 6.49 1.30
N THR A 95 -14.99 5.62 2.30
CA THR A 95 -15.19 5.99 3.69
C THR A 95 -14.01 5.59 4.56
N LEU A 96 -13.82 6.31 5.67
CA LEU A 96 -12.88 5.89 6.70
C LEU A 96 -13.49 4.79 7.55
N GLU A 97 -12.73 3.71 7.75
CA GLU A 97 -13.07 2.66 8.71
C GLU A 97 -12.01 2.59 9.81
N ASN A 98 -12.44 2.23 11.02
CA ASN A 98 -11.53 1.96 12.13
C ASN A 98 -10.89 0.58 11.93
N GLU A 99 -9.61 0.46 12.29
CA GLU A 99 -8.88 -0.83 12.28
C GLU A 99 -9.60 -1.86 13.19
N ASP A 100 -10.15 -1.40 14.31
CA ASP A 100 -10.80 -2.23 15.34
C ASP A 100 -12.20 -2.78 14.96
N ASN A 101 -12.74 -2.47 13.78
CA ASN A 101 -14.08 -2.93 13.41
C ASN A 101 -14.14 -4.42 13.02
N GLU A 102 -13.00 -5.13 12.99
CA GLU A 102 -12.99 -6.54 12.62
C GLU A 102 -13.22 -7.52 13.76
N GLU A 103 -12.98 -7.19 15.03
CA GLU A 103 -13.09 -8.18 16.11
C GLU A 103 -13.45 -7.58 17.48
N ILE A 104 -14.57 -6.84 17.58
CA ILE A 104 -15.31 -6.87 18.85
C ILE A 104 -16.16 -8.13 18.82
N GLU A 105 -15.49 -9.27 19.06
CA GLU A 105 -16.19 -10.48 19.46
C GLU A 105 -17.03 -10.18 20.70
N ARG A 106 -18.36 -10.34 20.54
CA ARG A 106 -19.31 -10.89 21.51
C ARG A 106 -19.54 -10.05 22.78
N ASP A 107 -20.63 -9.26 22.75
CA ASP A 107 -21.73 -9.35 23.74
C ASP A 107 -22.79 -8.24 23.60
N ALA A 108 -22.63 -7.28 22.68
CA ALA A 108 -23.67 -6.28 22.42
C ALA A 108 -24.02 -6.24 20.94
N GLU A 109 -25.33 -6.28 20.63
CA GLU A 109 -25.93 -6.09 19.29
C GLU A 109 -25.67 -4.69 18.71
N VAL A 110 -24.60 -3.99 19.13
CA VAL A 110 -24.31 -2.60 18.85
C VAL A 110 -23.20 -2.51 17.80
N ARG A 111 -23.57 -2.07 16.60
CA ARG A 111 -22.64 -1.72 15.53
C ARG A 111 -22.35 -0.23 15.56
N PHE A 112 -21.07 0.13 15.50
CA PHE A 112 -20.63 1.52 15.39
C PHE A 112 -20.34 1.88 13.93
N VAL A 113 -20.85 3.03 13.49
CA VAL A 113 -20.62 3.57 12.15
C VAL A 113 -19.92 4.93 12.25
N GLY A 114 -18.78 5.02 11.59
CA GLY A 114 -17.84 6.15 11.69
C GLY A 114 -16.66 5.86 12.61
N VAL A 115 -15.66 6.73 12.54
CA VAL A 115 -14.42 6.67 13.33
C VAL A 115 -14.51 7.64 14.50
N LYS A 116 -13.68 7.43 15.53
CA LYS A 116 -13.60 8.36 16.67
C LYS A 116 -13.16 9.75 16.20
N ASN A 117 -13.68 10.80 16.82
CA ASN A 117 -13.44 12.19 16.42
C ASN A 117 -11.95 12.53 16.27
N TYR A 118 -11.11 12.08 17.21
CA TYR A 118 -9.68 12.38 17.17
C TYR A 118 -8.96 11.82 15.94
N PHE A 119 -9.46 10.75 15.30
CA PHE A 119 -8.88 10.20 14.08
C PHE A 119 -9.21 11.06 12.85
N ILE A 120 -10.41 11.64 12.81
CA ILE A 120 -10.90 12.38 11.63
C ILE A 120 -10.62 13.88 11.71
N ASP A 121 -10.39 14.43 12.91
CA ASP A 121 -10.20 15.86 13.10
C ASP A 121 -8.89 16.34 12.46
N GLY A 122 -7.87 15.47 12.37
CA GLY A 122 -6.64 15.72 11.63
C GLY A 122 -6.75 15.58 10.10
N VAL A 123 -7.81 14.95 9.60
CA VAL A 123 -7.99 14.66 8.17
C VAL A 123 -8.62 15.85 7.47
N ASN A 124 -7.89 16.45 6.53
CA ASN A 124 -8.30 17.65 5.81
C ASN A 124 -8.13 17.49 4.30
N SER A 125 -8.89 18.25 3.52
CA SER A 125 -8.61 18.42 2.10
C SER A 125 -7.20 19.00 1.90
N GLY A 126 -6.50 18.52 0.88
CA GLY A 126 -5.11 18.86 0.60
C GLY A 126 -4.09 18.07 1.42
N SER A 127 -4.50 17.18 2.32
CA SER A 127 -3.57 16.24 2.95
C SER A 127 -2.98 15.31 1.89
N ILE A 128 -1.65 15.16 1.89
CA ILE A 128 -0.90 14.40 0.90
C ILE A 128 -0.04 13.33 1.57
N ILE A 129 0.17 12.22 0.84
CA ILE A 129 1.15 11.19 1.18
C ILE A 129 2.27 11.26 0.15
N LYS A 130 3.52 11.22 0.60
CA LYS A 130 4.70 11.20 -0.27
C LYS A 130 5.49 9.91 -0.08
N ASN A 131 6.11 9.43 -1.14
CA ASN A 131 7.14 8.40 -1.02
C ASN A 131 8.49 9.00 -0.57
N ASN A 132 9.50 8.15 -0.39
CA ASN A 132 10.86 8.55 -0.02
C ASN A 132 11.58 9.49 -1.01
N LYS A 133 11.03 9.66 -2.22
CA LYS A 133 11.54 10.57 -3.25
C LYS A 133 10.76 11.88 -3.31
N GLY A 134 9.80 12.10 -2.41
CA GLY A 134 8.95 13.29 -2.38
C GLY A 134 7.83 13.30 -3.42
N LYS A 135 7.62 12.21 -4.19
CA LYS A 135 6.49 12.10 -5.12
C LYS A 135 5.21 11.91 -4.32
N VAL A 136 4.17 12.69 -4.63
CA VAL A 136 2.83 12.53 -4.07
C VAL A 136 2.21 11.24 -4.61
N ILE A 137 1.80 10.34 -3.71
CA ILE A 137 1.19 9.05 -4.05
C ILE A 137 -0.31 8.99 -3.71
N ALA A 138 -0.77 9.87 -2.82
CA ALA A 138 -2.17 10.04 -2.49
C ALA A 138 -2.44 11.49 -2.07
N GLU A 139 -3.60 12.01 -2.41
CA GLU A 139 -4.09 13.33 -1.99
C GLU A 139 -5.58 13.26 -1.65
N ILE A 140 -5.97 13.85 -0.52
CA ILE A 140 -7.38 14.05 -0.17
C ILE A 140 -7.88 15.27 -0.92
N ILE A 141 -8.68 15.06 -1.96
CA ILE A 141 -9.26 16.14 -2.76
C ILE A 141 -10.44 16.77 -2.00
N ARG A 142 -11.35 15.92 -1.50
CA ARG A 142 -12.54 16.36 -0.76
C ARG A 142 -12.79 15.44 0.43
N ILE A 143 -13.24 16.04 1.54
CA ILE A 143 -13.74 15.31 2.69
C ILE A 143 -15.05 15.92 3.17
N ASP A 144 -16.09 15.09 3.23
CA ASP A 144 -17.41 15.46 3.73
C ASP A 144 -17.65 14.72 5.05
N LYS A 145 -17.68 15.48 6.16
CA LYS A 145 -17.83 14.92 7.51
C LYS A 145 -19.29 15.00 7.96
N SER A 146 -19.82 13.91 8.50
CA SER A 146 -21.16 13.85 9.10
C SER A 146 -21.11 13.17 10.47
N ALA A 147 -22.19 13.27 11.24
CA ALA A 147 -22.29 12.63 12.54
C ALA A 147 -22.23 11.10 12.41
N GLY A 148 -21.39 10.46 13.23
CA GLY A 148 -21.39 9.02 13.40
C GLY A 148 -22.59 8.56 14.22
N TYR A 149 -22.86 7.26 14.18
CA TYR A 149 -23.96 6.68 14.94
C TYR A 149 -23.62 5.26 15.40
N LYS A 150 -24.32 4.82 16.44
CA LYS A 150 -24.39 3.42 16.82
C LYS A 150 -25.77 2.88 16.51
N GLU A 151 -25.83 1.64 16.02
CA GLU A 151 -27.06 0.95 15.69
C GLU A 151 -27.16 -0.37 16.44
N PHE A 152 -28.33 -0.67 17.00
CA PHE A 152 -28.56 -1.90 17.74
C PHE A 152 -30.01 -2.36 17.67
N ILE A 153 -30.25 -3.63 17.96
CA ILE A 153 -31.59 -4.19 18.02
C ILE A 153 -32.16 -3.98 19.42
N TYR A 154 -33.37 -3.44 19.50
CA TYR A 154 -34.12 -3.32 20.75
C TYR A 154 -35.59 -3.54 20.46
N ASN A 155 -36.25 -4.44 21.21
CA ASN A 155 -37.64 -4.83 20.99
C ASN A 155 -37.95 -5.16 19.51
N ASN A 156 -37.09 -5.99 18.89
CA ASN A 156 -37.23 -6.43 17.49
C ASN A 156 -37.21 -5.28 16.45
N SER A 157 -36.68 -4.10 16.83
CA SER A 157 -36.54 -2.92 15.97
C SER A 157 -35.09 -2.45 15.94
N LEU A 158 -34.64 -1.98 14.77
CA LEU A 158 -33.33 -1.35 14.62
C LEU A 158 -33.38 0.09 15.15
N ILE A 159 -32.64 0.36 16.22
CA ILE A 159 -32.48 1.69 16.79
C ILE A 159 -31.16 2.28 16.29
N LYS A 160 -31.18 3.53 15.84
CA LYS A 160 -29.99 4.31 15.46
C LYS A 160 -29.89 5.56 16.31
N ILE A 161 -28.78 5.73 17.00
CA ILE A 161 -28.54 6.89 17.87
C ILE A 161 -27.23 7.56 17.44
N ILE A 162 -27.27 8.89 17.29
CA ILE A 162 -26.08 9.70 17.03
C ILE A 162 -25.08 9.48 18.16
N ASP A 163 -23.83 9.19 17.78
CA ASP A 163 -22.72 9.02 18.72
C ASP A 163 -21.87 10.31 18.68
N PRO A 164 -21.87 11.12 19.77
CA PRO A 164 -21.16 12.41 19.77
C PRO A 164 -19.63 12.25 19.67
N GLU A 165 -19.08 11.07 19.96
CA GLU A 165 -17.64 10.80 19.88
C GLU A 165 -17.19 10.31 18.51
N ARG A 166 -18.12 10.16 17.55
CA ARG A 166 -17.84 9.61 16.23
C ARG A 166 -18.31 10.51 15.10
N LYS A 167 -17.57 10.42 14.00
CA LYS A 167 -17.90 11.05 12.72
C LYS A 167 -17.69 10.07 11.59
N GLN A 168 -18.49 10.21 10.55
CA GLN A 168 -18.24 9.58 9.26
C GLN A 168 -17.52 10.58 8.36
N ALA A 169 -16.61 10.09 7.52
CA ALA A 169 -16.00 10.86 6.45
C ALA A 169 -16.22 10.13 5.14
N ASN A 170 -16.88 10.81 4.21
CA ASN A 170 -16.81 10.46 2.80
C ASN A 170 -15.63 11.22 2.20
N ILE A 171 -14.71 10.48 1.58
CA ILE A 171 -13.47 11.03 1.05
C ILE A 171 -13.41 10.77 -0.45
N LEU A 172 -13.08 11.83 -1.19
CA LEU A 172 -12.58 11.73 -2.56
C LEU A 172 -11.05 11.82 -2.50
N LEU A 173 -10.40 10.76 -2.94
CA LEU A 173 -8.96 10.60 -2.90
C LEU A 173 -8.41 10.50 -4.32
N GLU A 174 -7.36 11.25 -4.62
CA GLU A 174 -6.56 11.02 -5.82
C GLU A 174 -5.40 10.09 -5.49
N LEU A 175 -5.26 9.00 -6.22
CA LEU A 175 -4.21 8.00 -6.03
C LEU A 175 -3.29 7.91 -7.23
N ASP A 176 -1.99 7.91 -6.98
CA ASP A 176 -0.99 7.50 -7.95
C ASP A 176 -0.89 5.96 -7.93
N VAL A 177 -1.36 5.33 -9.01
CA VAL A 177 -1.43 3.87 -9.12
C VAL A 177 -0.62 3.37 -10.30
N SER A 178 -0.07 2.16 -10.17
CA SER A 178 0.49 1.42 -11.31
C SER A 178 -0.55 0.47 -11.89
N LYS A 179 -0.62 0.39 -13.22
CA LYS A 179 -1.49 -0.58 -13.93
C LYS A 179 -0.68 -1.81 -14.36
N VAL A 180 -1.05 -2.98 -13.85
CA VAL A 180 -0.43 -4.28 -14.21
C VAL A 180 -1.53 -5.28 -14.52
N ASN A 181 -1.48 -5.93 -15.69
CA ASN A 181 -2.48 -6.93 -16.12
C ASN A 181 -3.93 -6.47 -15.91
N ASN A 182 -4.23 -5.23 -16.32
CA ASN A 182 -5.54 -4.57 -16.17
C ASN A 182 -6.02 -4.35 -14.73
N HIS A 183 -5.12 -4.37 -13.75
CA HIS A 183 -5.42 -4.08 -12.35
C HIS A 183 -4.62 -2.87 -11.88
N TYR A 184 -5.26 -2.04 -11.05
CA TYR A 184 -4.63 -0.89 -10.39
C TYR A 184 -4.04 -1.30 -9.05
N PHE A 185 -2.81 -0.84 -8.79
CA PHE A 185 -2.10 -1.09 -7.55
C PHE A 185 -1.61 0.22 -6.96
N TYR A 186 -1.99 0.49 -5.72
CA TYR A 186 -1.42 1.51 -4.85
C TYR A 186 -0.20 0.93 -4.15
N ARG A 187 0.85 1.75 -4.01
CA ARG A 187 2.13 1.34 -3.38
C ARG A 187 2.78 0.06 -3.94
N ARG A 188 2.45 -0.34 -5.17
CA ARG A 188 2.87 -1.61 -5.81
C ARG A 188 2.39 -2.89 -5.12
N GLU A 189 1.64 -2.80 -4.04
CA GLU A 189 1.21 -3.95 -3.21
C GLU A 189 -0.32 -4.01 -3.08
N ASP A 190 -0.95 -2.85 -2.88
CA ASP A 190 -2.37 -2.76 -2.61
C ASP A 190 -3.19 -2.68 -3.89
N LYS A 191 -3.74 -3.82 -4.30
CA LYS A 191 -4.74 -3.85 -5.37
C LYS A 191 -5.92 -2.92 -5.02
N ILE A 192 -6.27 -2.01 -5.93
CA ILE A 192 -7.42 -1.11 -5.82
C ILE A 192 -8.65 -1.80 -6.41
N VAL A 193 -9.58 -2.19 -5.54
CA VAL A 193 -10.85 -2.84 -5.90
C VAL A 193 -11.95 -2.39 -4.92
N LEU A 194 -13.20 -2.42 -5.37
CA LEU A 194 -14.36 -2.06 -4.55
C LEU A 194 -14.46 -2.94 -3.30
N GLY A 195 -14.84 -2.33 -2.18
CA GLY A 195 -14.99 -2.96 -0.87
C GLY A 195 -13.69 -3.23 -0.13
N LYS A 196 -12.53 -3.16 -0.79
CA LYS A 196 -11.24 -3.36 -0.14
C LYS A 196 -10.82 -2.12 0.63
N LYS A 197 -10.22 -2.35 1.80
CA LYS A 197 -9.56 -1.32 2.61
C LYS A 197 -8.14 -1.15 2.12
N ILE A 198 -7.73 0.10 1.95
CA ILE A 198 -6.33 0.45 1.72
C ILE A 198 -5.81 1.29 2.87
N PRO A 199 -4.56 1.04 3.28
CA PRO A 199 -3.90 1.85 4.29
C PRO A 199 -3.45 3.21 3.75
N LEU A 200 -3.75 4.29 4.46
CA LEU A 200 -3.28 5.64 4.15
C LEU A 200 -2.45 6.19 5.31
N SER A 201 -1.15 6.34 5.07
CA SER A 201 -0.18 6.86 6.03
C SER A 201 0.21 8.29 5.75
N PHE A 202 -0.40 9.23 6.46
CA PHE A 202 0.00 10.63 6.46
C PHE A 202 1.04 10.87 7.54
N ASP A 203 1.78 11.97 7.42
CA ASP A 203 2.89 12.29 8.34
C ASP A 203 2.47 12.29 9.83
N ASN A 204 1.21 12.61 10.12
CA ASN A 204 0.70 12.77 11.49
C ASN A 204 -0.33 11.72 11.91
N PHE A 205 -0.83 10.88 10.99
CA PHE A 205 -1.88 9.91 11.29
C PHE A 205 -1.96 8.80 10.22
N ASN A 206 -2.45 7.64 10.64
CA ASN A 206 -2.76 6.52 9.77
C ASN A 206 -4.26 6.24 9.79
N ILE A 207 -4.84 5.98 8.63
CA ILE A 207 -6.26 5.64 8.49
C ILE A 207 -6.44 4.53 7.46
N TYR A 208 -7.49 3.73 7.65
CA TYR A 208 -7.93 2.77 6.64
C TYR A 208 -9.07 3.38 5.83
N PHE A 209 -8.87 3.43 4.52
CA PHE A 209 -9.85 3.92 3.56
C PHE A 209 -10.47 2.76 2.82
N LYS A 210 -11.79 2.59 2.93
CA LYS A 210 -12.53 1.59 2.18
C LYS A 210 -13.01 2.18 0.87
N ILE A 211 -12.62 1.53 -0.21
CA ILE A 211 -12.97 1.97 -1.57
C ILE A 211 -14.43 1.59 -1.85
N GLU A 212 -15.26 2.58 -2.16
CA GLU A 212 -16.67 2.37 -2.53
C GLU A 212 -16.93 2.64 -4.01
N LYS A 213 -16.10 3.48 -4.64
CA LYS A 213 -16.19 3.80 -6.06
C LYS A 213 -14.83 4.12 -6.64
N ILE A 214 -14.63 3.74 -7.91
CA ILE A 214 -13.44 4.09 -8.70
C ILE A 214 -13.91 4.96 -9.87
N LEU A 215 -13.27 6.11 -10.02
CA LEU A 215 -13.50 7.12 -11.05
C LEU A 215 -12.22 7.15 -11.91
N ASP A 216 -12.23 6.38 -13.01
CA ASP A 216 -11.15 6.29 -14.01
C ASP A 216 -11.50 7.15 -15.23
#